data_AF-A0A1U7NI33-F1
#
_entry.id   AF-A0A1U7NI33-F1
#
_cell.length_a   1.000
_cell.length_b   1.000
_cell.length_c   1.000
_cell.angle_alpha   90.00
_cell.angle_beta   90.00
_cell.angle_gamma   90.00
#
_symmetry.space_group_name_H-M   'P 1'
#
loop_
_entity.id
_entity.type
_entity.pdbx_description
1 polymer ?
#
loop_
_entity_poly.entity_id
_entity_poly.type
_entity_poly.pdbx_seq_one_letter_code
_entity_poly.pdbx_strand_id
1 'polypeptide(L)'
;MEVFMKGVDISSYQVGVNYAAAAKEIDFVILRACWGENEDKMLRTHAQGFKEAGIPILGLYCFDYALCKSQAAAEADYIVDLARSLELPESAILFFDCEYDSVRWAKDNGLDLTAEKVQKHTRAFMDRVKESGYRTGYYTNLDWSNRYYKNFEKQPDELFWFARYGATPEIDYDILQYSADGTIPGIKGKVDLNEMKEKTMALKAINPNEWIDSHEGKIYDIDGAYGVQCVDLFKIFLKDIGYPAPTEPLGGDGYAHQIWYGRQKYSKYFDFVTGKLKKGDILIWPKGHHECPDSHVAMFVGDSPRGGNRGIFLGANQGYAHSPGVLTDISCSGSLGALRYKGFTDKSSTQPANKPIAENGTVRVLKGHEINLRAGGPKGRVVGQLKEGDELTYDHKVVTNGHRYVISGSLYLAITPTEKRENWWVDVKTR
;
A
#
# COMPACT_ATOMS: atom_id res chain seq x y z
N MET A 1 23.35 -15.58 1.45
CA MET A 1 23.69 -14.14 1.40
C MET A 1 22.43 -13.36 1.67
N GLU A 2 22.50 -12.31 2.48
CA GLU A 2 21.38 -11.38 2.66
C GLU A 2 21.22 -10.59 1.35
N VAL A 3 20.01 -10.62 0.77
CA VAL A 3 19.70 -9.92 -0.48
C VAL A 3 19.20 -8.53 -0.12
N PHE A 4 19.79 -7.53 -0.76
CA PHE A 4 19.44 -6.13 -0.59
C PHE A 4 18.78 -5.60 -1.85
N MET A 5 17.73 -4.83 -1.68
CA MET A 5 17.17 -3.99 -2.73
C MET A 5 17.86 -2.63 -2.68
N LYS A 6 18.19 -2.09 -3.85
CA LYS A 6 18.76 -0.76 -3.99
C LYS A 6 17.66 0.26 -4.25
N GLY A 7 17.81 1.45 -3.69
CA GLY A 7 16.89 2.53 -3.94
C GLY A 7 17.56 3.88 -3.86
N VAL A 8 16.79 4.90 -4.22
CA VAL A 8 17.14 6.30 -4.00
C VAL A 8 16.05 6.98 -3.20
N ASP A 9 16.42 8.02 -2.49
CA ASP A 9 15.47 9.00 -2.02
C ASP A 9 15.67 10.31 -2.77
N ILE A 10 14.57 10.91 -3.24
CA ILE A 10 14.61 12.11 -4.06
C ILE A 10 13.51 13.10 -3.67
N SER A 11 13.74 14.35 -4.03
CA SER A 11 12.85 15.47 -3.76
C SER A 11 12.91 16.49 -4.89
N SER A 12 12.34 17.67 -4.67
CA SER A 12 12.48 18.82 -5.58
C SER A 12 13.92 19.25 -5.92
N TYR A 13 14.94 18.71 -5.24
CA TYR A 13 16.35 18.89 -5.65
C TYR A 13 16.73 18.10 -6.92
N GLN A 14 16.05 17.00 -7.24
CA GLN A 14 16.32 16.19 -8.43
C GLN A 14 15.32 16.50 -9.55
N VAL A 15 15.62 17.48 -10.41
CA VAL A 15 14.74 17.85 -11.53
C VAL A 15 15.14 17.18 -12.85
N GLY A 16 14.16 16.98 -13.75
CA GLY A 16 14.42 16.47 -15.10
C GLY A 16 14.93 15.03 -15.14
N VAL A 17 14.44 14.18 -14.24
CA VAL A 17 14.82 12.77 -14.12
C VAL A 17 14.36 11.98 -15.35
N ASN A 18 15.26 11.19 -15.93
CA ASN A 18 14.92 10.14 -16.88
C ASN A 18 14.61 8.85 -16.11
N TYR A 19 13.33 8.65 -15.78
CA TYR A 19 12.87 7.53 -14.95
C TYR A 19 13.14 6.17 -15.59
N ALA A 20 13.03 6.04 -16.92
CA ALA A 20 13.29 4.78 -17.62
C ALA A 20 14.78 4.38 -17.57
N ALA A 21 15.69 5.34 -17.49
CA ALA A 21 17.11 5.07 -17.26
C ALA A 21 17.36 4.70 -15.79
N ALA A 22 16.81 5.48 -14.85
CA ALA A 22 16.99 5.23 -13.43
C ALA A 22 16.41 3.86 -12.98
N ALA A 23 15.27 3.47 -13.54
CA ALA A 23 14.59 2.19 -13.26
C ALA A 23 15.41 0.94 -13.59
N LYS A 24 16.52 1.07 -14.32
CA LYS A 24 17.44 -0.04 -14.60
C LYS A 24 18.44 -0.29 -13.47
N GLU A 25 18.55 0.66 -12.54
CA GLU A 25 19.62 0.72 -11.54
C GLU A 25 19.08 0.60 -10.11
N ILE A 26 17.76 0.75 -9.92
CA ILE A 26 17.10 0.79 -8.61
C ILE A 26 15.90 -0.14 -8.58
N ASP A 27 15.59 -0.65 -7.39
CA ASP A 27 14.46 -1.53 -7.09
C ASP A 27 13.29 -0.79 -6.42
N PHE A 28 13.54 0.39 -5.84
CA PHE A 28 12.53 1.23 -5.19
C PHE A 28 12.94 2.71 -5.12
N VAL A 29 11.97 3.55 -4.79
CA VAL A 29 12.19 4.97 -4.46
C VAL A 29 11.51 5.36 -3.15
N ILE A 30 12.12 6.26 -2.38
CA ILE A 30 11.48 7.01 -1.29
C ILE A 30 11.36 8.47 -1.76
N LEU A 31 10.20 9.10 -1.60
CA LEU A 31 9.98 10.47 -2.10
C LEU A 31 9.78 11.43 -0.95
N ARG A 32 10.38 12.63 -1.02
CA ARG A 32 9.94 13.71 -0.13
C ARG A 32 8.51 14.07 -0.48
N ALA A 33 7.61 13.88 0.47
CA ALA A 33 6.22 14.27 0.29
C ALA A 33 5.99 15.72 0.68
N CYS A 34 6.56 16.14 1.80
CA CYS A 34 6.32 17.45 2.35
C CYS A 34 7.42 17.91 3.31
N TRP A 35 7.40 19.21 3.64
CA TRP A 35 8.03 19.77 4.83
C TRP A 35 6.97 20.47 5.67
N GLY A 36 6.77 19.99 6.88
CA GLY A 36 5.52 20.19 7.61
C GLY A 36 4.31 19.87 6.73
N GLU A 37 3.35 20.80 6.65
CA GLU A 37 2.13 20.68 5.85
C GLU A 37 2.25 21.33 4.45
N ASN A 38 3.46 21.35 3.87
CA ASN A 38 3.71 21.87 2.52
C ASN A 38 4.17 20.76 1.57
N GLU A 39 3.39 20.47 0.53
CA GLU A 39 3.73 19.48 -0.51
C GLU A 39 5.04 19.82 -1.25
N ASP A 40 5.90 18.82 -1.44
CA ASP A 40 7.08 18.94 -2.28
C ASP A 40 6.68 19.12 -3.75
N LYS A 41 7.23 20.15 -4.39
CA LYS A 41 6.89 20.57 -5.75
C LYS A 41 7.09 19.49 -6.81
N MET A 42 7.93 18.50 -6.56
CA MET A 42 8.20 17.40 -7.50
C MET A 42 7.55 16.08 -7.09
N LEU A 43 6.86 16.00 -5.94
CA LEU A 43 6.26 14.76 -5.43
C LEU A 43 5.43 14.04 -6.50
N ARG A 44 4.44 14.73 -7.07
CA ARG A 44 3.53 14.14 -8.07
C ARG A 44 4.25 13.74 -9.35
N THR A 45 5.20 14.56 -9.80
CA THR A 45 6.00 14.28 -11.00
C THR A 45 6.88 13.05 -10.81
N HIS A 46 7.53 12.91 -9.66
CA HIS A 46 8.34 11.74 -9.34
C HIS A 46 7.49 10.48 -9.14
N ALA A 47 6.38 10.60 -8.41
CA ALA A 47 5.47 9.48 -8.18
C ALA A 47 4.93 8.93 -9.50
N GLN A 48 4.45 9.81 -10.39
CA GLN A 48 3.98 9.40 -11.71
C GLN A 48 5.10 8.78 -12.55
N GLY A 49 6.26 9.44 -12.61
CA GLY A 49 7.39 8.98 -13.43
C GLY A 49 7.92 7.60 -13.03
N PHE A 50 8.04 7.31 -11.73
CA PHE A 50 8.46 5.99 -11.27
C PHE A 50 7.36 4.93 -11.38
N LYS A 51 6.08 5.30 -11.17
CA LYS A 51 4.95 4.39 -11.41
C LYS A 51 4.92 3.94 -12.87
N GLU A 52 5.10 4.85 -13.82
CA GLU A 52 5.19 4.55 -15.26
C GLU A 52 6.44 3.73 -15.62
N ALA A 53 7.57 3.99 -14.95
CA ALA A 53 8.82 3.25 -15.16
C ALA A 53 8.85 1.88 -14.46
N GLY A 54 7.77 1.49 -13.79
CA GLY A 54 7.67 0.19 -13.13
C GLY A 54 8.42 0.09 -11.80
N ILE A 55 8.78 1.22 -11.18
CA ILE A 55 9.51 1.26 -9.90
C ILE A 55 8.54 1.53 -8.75
N PRO A 56 8.48 0.66 -7.74
CA PRO A 56 7.62 0.88 -6.58
C PRO A 56 8.11 2.06 -5.74
N ILE A 57 7.16 2.89 -5.33
CA ILE A 57 7.36 3.91 -4.29
C ILE A 57 7.30 3.17 -2.95
N LEU A 58 8.47 2.92 -2.35
CA LEU A 58 8.58 2.23 -1.06
C LEU A 58 7.96 3.05 0.07
N GLY A 59 8.14 4.37 0.00
CA GLY A 59 7.69 5.25 1.04
C GLY A 59 7.74 6.72 0.66
N LEU A 60 7.19 7.51 1.57
CA LEU A 60 7.23 8.96 1.56
C LEU A 60 7.90 9.44 2.84
N TYR A 61 8.55 10.60 2.83
CA TYR A 61 9.02 11.23 4.06
C TYR A 61 8.50 12.66 4.22
N CYS A 62 8.24 13.05 5.47
CA CYS A 62 7.90 14.40 5.89
C CYS A 62 9.10 15.00 6.63
N PHE A 63 9.64 16.08 6.09
CA PHE A 63 10.64 16.88 6.79
C PHE A 63 9.96 17.70 7.90
N ASP A 64 10.20 17.33 9.15
CA ASP A 64 9.50 17.82 10.35
C ASP A 64 9.76 19.29 10.62
N TYR A 65 8.68 20.04 10.88
CA TYR A 65 8.71 21.40 11.39
C TYR A 65 7.74 21.62 12.56
N ALA A 66 7.28 20.55 13.20
CA ALA A 66 6.34 20.61 14.31
C ALA A 66 6.97 21.23 15.56
N LEU A 67 6.21 22.13 16.21
CA LEU A 67 6.58 22.75 17.48
C LEU A 67 5.92 22.07 18.68
N CYS A 68 5.04 21.10 18.45
CA CYS A 68 4.40 20.29 19.47
C CYS A 68 3.86 18.98 18.92
N LYS A 69 3.47 18.06 19.81
CA LYS A 69 2.88 16.75 19.44
C LYS A 69 1.67 16.85 18.51
N SER A 70 0.81 17.84 18.70
CA SER A 70 -0.39 17.98 17.85
C SER A 70 -0.05 18.42 16.44
N GLN A 71 1.01 19.24 16.26
CA GLN A 71 1.50 19.58 14.94
C GLN A 71 2.20 18.39 14.28
N ALA A 72 2.97 17.59 15.00
CA ALA A 72 3.56 16.36 14.45
C ALA A 72 2.48 15.36 13.99
N ALA A 73 1.36 15.27 14.72
CA ALA A 73 0.20 14.49 14.27
C ALA A 73 -0.52 15.11 13.06
N ALA A 74 -0.55 16.45 12.93
CA ALA A 74 -1.10 17.12 11.75
C ALA A 74 -0.23 16.90 10.50
N GLU A 75 1.09 16.94 10.64
CA GLU A 75 2.03 16.57 9.58
C GLU A 75 1.86 15.10 9.15
N ALA A 76 1.62 14.19 10.11
CA ALA A 76 1.27 12.80 9.83
C ALA A 76 -0.04 12.68 9.03
N ASP A 77 -1.10 13.41 9.41
CA ASP A 77 -2.35 13.44 8.62
C ASP A 77 -2.08 13.93 7.19
N TYR A 78 -1.24 14.96 7.03
CA TYR A 78 -0.94 15.56 5.73
C TYR A 78 -0.21 14.59 4.79
N ILE A 79 0.85 13.93 5.26
CA ILE A 79 1.55 12.92 4.45
C ILE A 79 0.68 11.69 4.15
N VAL A 80 -0.23 11.32 5.06
CA VAL A 80 -1.22 10.25 4.80
C VAL A 80 -2.19 10.66 3.69
N ASP A 81 -2.67 11.90 3.68
CA ASP A 81 -3.55 12.40 2.62
C ASP A 81 -2.82 12.47 1.27
N LEU A 82 -1.54 12.84 1.26
CA LEU A 82 -0.69 12.78 0.08
C LEU A 82 -0.52 11.34 -0.42
N ALA A 83 -0.19 10.38 0.46
CA ALA A 83 -0.05 8.96 0.12
C ALA A 83 -1.34 8.39 -0.50
N ARG A 84 -2.50 8.74 0.06
CA ARG A 84 -3.82 8.35 -0.48
C ARG A 84 -4.09 8.99 -1.83
N SER A 85 -3.75 10.27 -2.01
CA SER A 85 -3.94 10.98 -3.29
C SER A 85 -3.09 10.42 -4.43
N LEU A 86 -1.97 9.78 -4.08
CA LEU A 86 -1.08 9.07 -5.01
C LEU A 86 -1.47 7.60 -5.19
N GLU A 87 -2.55 7.15 -4.54
CA GLU A 87 -3.03 5.76 -4.52
C GLU A 87 -1.95 4.77 -4.03
N LEU A 88 -1.11 5.18 -3.08
CA LEU A 88 -0.10 4.29 -2.53
C LEU A 88 -0.75 3.17 -1.70
N PRO A 89 -0.25 1.92 -1.81
CA PRO A 89 -0.74 0.82 -1.00
C PRO A 89 -0.42 1.04 0.48
N GLU A 90 -1.22 0.47 1.38
CA GLU A 90 -1.00 0.51 2.84
C GLU A 90 0.36 -0.09 3.28
N SER A 91 1.01 -0.87 2.42
CA SER A 91 2.37 -1.36 2.63
C SER A 91 3.47 -0.30 2.43
N ALA A 92 3.13 0.87 1.88
CA ALA A 92 4.04 2.01 1.79
C ALA A 92 4.37 2.54 3.20
N ILE A 93 5.59 3.07 3.35
CA ILE A 93 6.09 3.53 4.65
C ILE A 93 6.13 5.05 4.67
N LEU A 94 5.53 5.68 5.68
CA LEU A 94 5.60 7.13 5.86
C LEU A 94 6.61 7.44 6.98
N PHE A 95 7.70 8.08 6.60
CA PHE A 95 8.83 8.38 7.48
C PHE A 95 8.73 9.78 8.07
N PHE A 96 9.03 9.86 9.36
CA PHE A 96 9.32 11.11 10.05
C PHE A 96 10.80 11.46 9.89
N ASP A 97 11.09 12.64 9.36
CA ASP A 97 12.45 13.13 9.12
C ASP A 97 12.68 14.44 9.89
N CYS A 98 13.29 14.35 11.07
CA CYS A 98 13.59 15.50 11.92
C CYS A 98 15.10 15.64 12.04
N GLU A 99 15.65 16.79 11.63
CA GLU A 99 17.08 17.00 11.52
C GLU A 99 17.52 18.37 12.07
N TYR A 100 18.80 18.71 11.86
CA TYR A 100 19.42 19.96 12.29
C TYR A 100 18.63 21.21 11.87
N ASP A 101 18.04 21.19 10.67
CA ASP A 101 17.22 22.28 10.16
C ASP A 101 15.88 22.39 10.91
N SER A 102 15.31 21.28 11.39
CA SER A 102 14.13 21.29 12.27
C SER A 102 14.44 21.95 13.62
N VAL A 103 15.64 21.73 14.18
CA VAL A 103 16.10 22.41 15.41
C VAL A 103 16.28 23.91 15.19
N ARG A 104 16.90 24.31 14.07
CA ARG A 104 17.03 25.73 13.72
C ARG A 104 15.65 26.38 13.57
N TRP A 105 14.76 25.75 12.82
CA TRP A 105 13.39 26.21 12.62
C TRP A 105 12.63 26.37 13.95
N ALA A 106 12.67 25.35 14.81
CA ALA A 106 12.00 25.40 16.10
C ALA A 106 12.53 26.54 16.98
N LYS A 107 13.86 26.72 17.00
CA LYS A 107 14.50 27.80 17.75
C LYS A 107 14.07 29.18 17.26
N ASP A 108 14.02 29.38 15.94
CA ASP A 108 13.56 30.63 15.33
C ASP A 108 12.08 30.90 15.65
N ASN A 109 11.31 29.85 15.95
CA ASN A 109 9.91 29.91 16.38
C ASN A 109 9.74 29.79 17.91
N GLY A 110 10.80 30.05 18.70
CA GLY A 110 10.73 30.15 20.16
C GLY A 110 10.67 28.83 20.91
N LEU A 111 10.96 27.70 20.25
CA LEU A 111 11.01 26.38 20.85
C LEU A 111 12.43 25.81 20.85
N ASP A 112 12.92 25.46 22.03
CA ASP A 112 14.11 24.61 22.16
C ASP A 112 13.73 23.13 22.02
N LEU A 113 14.11 22.49 20.91
CA LEU A 113 13.88 21.06 20.66
C LEU A 113 14.91 20.20 21.42
N THR A 114 14.48 19.67 22.56
CA THR A 114 15.24 18.69 23.36
C THR A 114 15.04 17.27 22.80
N ALA A 115 15.91 16.33 23.19
CA ALA A 115 15.76 14.89 22.90
C ALA A 115 14.34 14.38 23.24
N GLU A 116 13.82 14.72 24.41
CA GLU A 116 12.48 14.32 24.84
C GLU A 116 11.38 14.86 23.91
N LYS A 117 11.50 16.10 23.42
CA LYS A 117 10.52 16.69 22.49
C LYS A 117 10.58 16.00 21.12
N VAL A 118 11.77 15.79 20.56
CA VAL A 118 11.96 15.08 19.29
C VAL A 118 11.36 13.68 19.36
N GLN A 119 11.64 12.92 20.43
CA GLN A 119 11.06 11.59 20.62
C GLN A 119 9.53 11.63 20.74
N LYS A 120 8.96 12.62 21.45
CA LYS A 120 7.52 12.81 21.55
C LYS A 120 6.87 13.18 20.21
N HIS A 121 7.52 14.00 19.39
CA HIS A 121 7.03 14.36 18.05
C HIS A 121 7.07 13.14 17.13
N THR A 122 8.21 12.44 17.10
CA THR A 122 8.37 11.19 16.35
C THR A 122 7.28 10.19 16.71
N ARG A 123 7.02 10.01 18.02
CA ARG A 123 6.01 9.07 18.49
C ARG A 123 4.60 9.49 18.06
N ALA A 124 4.25 10.76 18.22
CA ALA A 124 2.96 11.30 17.81
C ALA A 124 2.71 11.16 16.30
N PHE A 125 3.72 11.42 15.48
CA PHE A 125 3.64 11.24 14.03
C PHE A 125 3.42 9.75 13.67
N MET A 126 4.31 8.87 14.16
CA MET A 126 4.28 7.46 13.80
C MET A 126 3.00 6.75 14.27
N ASP A 127 2.51 7.06 15.49
CA ASP A 127 1.26 6.48 16.00
C ASP A 127 0.08 6.92 15.12
N ARG A 128 0.07 8.18 14.69
CA ARG A 128 -0.97 8.72 13.82
C ARG A 128 -0.94 8.10 12.41
N VAL A 129 0.24 7.84 11.85
CA VAL A 129 0.38 7.10 10.59
C VAL A 129 -0.17 5.68 10.74
N LYS A 130 0.16 4.97 11.82
CA LYS A 130 -0.34 3.61 12.07
C LYS A 130 -1.85 3.55 12.19
N GLU A 131 -2.47 4.50 12.90
CA GLU A 131 -3.93 4.63 12.99
C GLU A 131 -4.62 4.75 11.63
N SER A 132 -3.90 5.26 10.62
CA SER A 132 -4.41 5.43 9.25
C SER A 132 -4.31 4.19 8.37
N GLY A 133 -3.64 3.13 8.83
CA GLY A 133 -3.44 1.85 8.14
C GLY A 133 -2.09 1.70 7.41
N TYR A 134 -1.29 2.77 7.30
CA TYR A 134 0.02 2.73 6.66
C TYR A 134 1.13 2.24 7.61
N ARG A 135 2.22 1.72 7.03
CA ARG A 135 3.46 1.50 7.78
C ARG A 135 4.15 2.83 8.09
N THR A 136 4.97 2.85 9.14
CA THR A 136 5.68 4.06 9.55
C THR A 136 7.10 3.76 10.01
N GLY A 137 7.92 4.81 10.03
CA GLY A 137 9.28 4.75 10.52
C GLY A 137 9.82 6.16 10.75
N TYR A 138 11.09 6.22 11.12
CA TYR A 138 11.80 7.48 11.28
C TYR A 138 13.19 7.40 10.65
N TYR A 139 13.65 8.55 10.16
CA TYR A 139 14.97 8.73 9.62
C TYR A 139 15.92 9.34 10.65
N THR A 140 17.19 8.95 10.62
CA THR A 140 18.27 9.59 11.37
C THR A 140 19.64 9.29 10.77
N ASN A 141 20.64 10.09 11.13
CA ASN A 141 22.05 9.74 11.00
C ASN A 141 22.67 9.39 12.37
N LEU A 142 23.94 8.94 12.38
CA LEU A 142 24.62 8.51 13.62
C LEU A 142 24.66 9.61 14.69
N ASP A 143 25.03 10.84 14.32
CA ASP A 143 25.12 11.94 15.27
C ASP A 143 23.75 12.30 15.85
N TRP A 144 22.74 12.43 14.98
CA TRP A 144 21.37 12.72 15.38
C TRP A 144 20.79 11.64 16.30
N SER A 145 21.02 10.35 15.95
CA SER A 145 20.62 9.21 16.77
C SER A 145 21.20 9.29 18.19
N ASN A 146 22.50 9.55 18.30
CA ASN A 146 23.20 9.67 19.58
C ASN A 146 22.68 10.85 20.43
N ARG A 147 22.27 11.96 19.79
CA ARG A 147 21.79 13.15 20.50
C ARG A 147 20.31 13.08 20.89
N TYR A 148 19.44 12.59 20.01
CA TYR A 148 18.00 12.71 20.16
C TYR A 148 17.25 11.39 20.34
N TYR A 149 17.78 10.26 19.88
CA TYR A 149 17.10 8.96 19.93
C TYR A 149 17.68 7.99 20.95
N LYS A 150 18.55 8.46 21.85
CA LYS A 150 19.00 7.63 22.98
C LYS A 150 17.78 7.19 23.82
N ASN A 151 17.67 5.88 24.03
CA ASN A 151 16.56 5.22 24.71
C ASN A 151 15.19 5.34 24.01
N PHE A 152 15.16 5.73 22.74
CA PHE A 152 13.92 5.66 21.97
C PHE A 152 13.59 4.20 21.65
N GLU A 153 12.43 3.74 22.08
CA GLU A 153 11.97 2.37 21.85
C GLU A 153 11.16 2.27 20.55
N LYS A 154 11.81 1.76 19.50
CA LYS A 154 11.15 1.39 18.24
C LYS A 154 10.28 0.16 18.42
N GLN A 155 9.02 0.21 17.98
CA GLN A 155 8.14 -0.96 18.00
C GLN A 155 8.51 -1.97 16.88
N PRO A 156 8.16 -3.27 17.01
CA PRO A 156 8.56 -4.29 16.03
C PRO A 156 8.04 -4.07 14.60
N ASP A 157 6.92 -3.36 14.45
CA ASP A 157 6.26 -3.05 13.18
C ASP A 157 6.69 -1.69 12.58
N GLU A 158 7.55 -0.95 13.28
CA GLU A 158 8.13 0.33 12.84
C GLU A 158 9.46 0.12 12.15
N LEU A 159 9.79 1.02 11.23
CA LEU A 159 11.02 0.92 10.45
C LEU A 159 12.02 1.98 10.85
N PHE A 160 13.29 1.59 10.85
CA PHE A 160 14.41 2.49 11.07
C PHE A 160 15.20 2.71 9.80
N TRP A 161 15.15 3.95 9.29
CA TRP A 161 15.93 4.40 8.15
C TRP A 161 17.17 5.15 8.63
N PHE A 162 18.34 4.55 8.45
CA PHE A 162 19.59 5.01 9.05
C PHE A 162 20.58 5.49 8.00
N ALA A 163 21.07 6.72 8.13
CA ALA A 163 22.13 7.27 7.31
C ALA A 163 23.52 7.01 7.91
N ARG A 164 24.36 6.29 7.16
CA ARG A 164 25.76 6.04 7.50
C ARG A 164 26.62 5.94 6.25
N TYR A 165 27.36 7.01 5.96
CA TYR A 165 28.14 7.11 4.73
C TYR A 165 29.56 6.58 4.90
N GLY A 166 29.99 5.75 3.96
CA GLY A 166 31.39 5.29 3.85
C GLY A 166 31.90 4.45 5.04
N ALA A 167 31.00 3.93 5.89
CA ALA A 167 31.34 3.16 7.08
C ALA A 167 30.33 2.04 7.32
N THR A 168 30.77 0.99 8.03
CA THR A 168 29.89 -0.08 8.47
C THR A 168 28.89 0.47 9.49
N PRO A 169 27.57 0.26 9.31
CA PRO A 169 26.56 0.70 10.25
C PRO A 169 26.70 -0.01 11.61
N GLU A 170 26.75 0.79 12.68
CA GLU A 170 26.95 0.33 14.05
C GLU A 170 25.64 0.04 14.80
N ILE A 171 24.51 0.52 14.25
CA ILE A 171 23.17 0.36 14.80
C ILE A 171 22.39 -0.54 13.84
N ASP A 172 21.60 -1.49 14.35
CA ASP A 172 20.72 -2.30 13.49
C ASP A 172 19.64 -1.42 12.84
N TYR A 173 19.37 -1.65 11.57
CA TYR A 173 18.53 -0.82 10.71
C TYR A 173 17.65 -1.67 9.78
N ASP A 174 16.60 -1.04 9.27
CA ASP A 174 15.71 -1.63 8.27
C ASP A 174 16.07 -1.16 6.85
N ILE A 175 16.47 0.11 6.73
CA ILE A 175 16.96 0.76 5.50
C ILE A 175 18.24 1.51 5.83
N LEU A 176 19.28 1.36 5.01
CA LEU A 176 20.54 2.08 5.14
C LEU A 176 20.67 3.08 4.00
N GLN A 177 20.75 4.37 4.30
CA GLN A 177 21.24 5.37 3.38
C GLN A 177 22.77 5.39 3.48
N TYR A 178 23.46 4.82 2.49
CA TYR A 178 24.91 4.59 2.56
C TYR A 178 25.74 5.63 1.80
N SER A 179 25.09 6.53 1.07
CA SER A 179 25.73 7.65 0.38
C SER A 179 24.76 8.80 0.14
N ALA A 180 25.22 10.04 0.28
CA ALA A 180 24.54 11.24 -0.23
C ALA A 180 25.16 11.77 -1.56
N ASP A 181 26.20 11.09 -2.04
CA ASP A 181 27.03 11.51 -3.17
C ASP A 181 26.96 10.48 -4.33
N GLY A 182 25.86 9.72 -4.41
CA GLY A 182 25.65 8.70 -5.42
C GLY A 182 25.49 9.25 -6.84
N THR A 183 25.58 8.36 -7.82
CA THR A 183 25.29 8.67 -9.23
C THR A 183 24.44 7.54 -9.81
N ILE A 184 23.26 7.90 -10.30
CA ILE A 184 22.35 6.98 -10.99
C ILE A 184 22.11 7.50 -12.41
N PRO A 185 22.41 6.70 -13.46
CA PRO A 185 22.01 7.00 -14.82
C PRO A 185 20.55 7.46 -14.91
N GLY A 186 20.33 8.68 -15.41
CA GLY A 186 19.02 9.30 -15.54
C GLY A 186 18.67 10.32 -14.45
N ILE A 187 19.41 10.36 -13.34
CA ILE A 187 19.31 11.42 -12.33
C ILE A 187 20.54 12.32 -12.49
N LYS A 188 20.33 13.63 -12.65
CA LYS A 188 21.42 14.59 -12.82
C LYS A 188 21.98 14.99 -11.45
N GLY A 189 23.31 15.00 -11.34
CA GLY A 189 23.98 15.38 -10.10
C GLY A 189 24.01 14.25 -9.08
N LYS A 190 24.25 14.63 -7.82
CA LYS A 190 24.33 13.70 -6.69
C LYS A 190 22.94 13.26 -6.27
N VAL A 191 22.84 12.01 -5.84
CA VAL A 191 21.60 11.42 -5.32
C VAL A 191 21.91 10.50 -4.15
N ASP A 192 20.99 10.50 -3.19
CA ASP A 192 21.09 9.67 -1.99
C ASP A 192 20.81 8.21 -2.35
N LEU A 193 21.67 7.30 -1.88
CA LEU A 193 21.61 5.88 -2.19
C LEU A 193 21.24 5.07 -0.95
N ASN A 194 20.29 4.16 -1.15
CA ASN A 194 19.70 3.36 -0.09
C ASN A 194 19.79 1.87 -0.40
N GLU A 195 19.91 1.07 0.66
CA GLU A 195 19.77 -0.37 0.63
C GLU A 195 18.76 -0.83 1.69
N MET A 196 17.82 -1.68 1.28
CA MET A 196 16.81 -2.27 2.15
C MET A 196 16.98 -3.79 2.17
N LYS A 197 16.99 -4.40 3.36
CA LYS A 197 16.97 -5.86 3.49
C LYS A 197 15.68 -6.38 2.83
N GLU A 198 15.76 -7.36 1.92
CA GLU A 198 14.59 -7.83 1.15
C GLU A 198 13.42 -8.28 2.05
N LYS A 199 13.75 -8.92 3.19
CA LYS A 199 12.78 -9.35 4.22
C LYS A 199 11.97 -8.20 4.84
N THR A 200 12.43 -6.96 4.73
CA THR A 200 11.80 -5.78 5.33
C THR A 200 10.70 -5.21 4.43
N MET A 201 10.66 -5.60 3.14
CA MET A 201 9.56 -5.25 2.25
C MET A 201 8.29 -5.98 2.66
N ALA A 202 7.23 -5.22 2.94
CA ALA A 202 5.93 -5.80 3.20
C ALA A 202 5.26 -6.09 1.85
N LEU A 203 5.13 -7.37 1.52
CA LEU A 203 4.18 -7.80 0.50
C LEU A 203 2.76 -7.52 1.00
N LYS A 204 1.87 -7.13 0.09
CA LYS A 204 0.47 -6.94 0.45
C LYS A 204 -0.10 -8.26 0.97
N ALA A 205 -0.62 -8.23 2.20
CA ALA A 205 -1.29 -9.38 2.78
C ALA A 205 -2.57 -9.69 2.00
N ILE A 206 -2.69 -10.90 1.47
CA ILE A 206 -3.89 -11.37 0.75
C ILE A 206 -4.41 -12.63 1.43
N ASN A 207 -5.71 -12.65 1.74
CA ASN A 207 -6.41 -13.90 2.05
C ASN A 207 -6.84 -14.57 0.74
N PRO A 208 -6.35 -15.78 0.43
CA PRO A 208 -6.67 -16.42 -0.83
C PRO A 208 -8.17 -16.75 -0.98
N ASN A 209 -8.90 -17.01 0.13
CA ASN A 209 -10.34 -17.26 0.05
C ASN A 209 -11.09 -15.99 -0.38
N GLU A 210 -10.83 -14.88 0.31
CA GLU A 210 -11.50 -13.61 0.01
C GLU A 210 -11.16 -13.09 -1.39
N TRP A 211 -9.92 -13.30 -1.83
CA TRP A 211 -9.54 -12.95 -3.19
C TRP A 211 -10.31 -13.78 -4.21
N ILE A 212 -10.37 -15.10 -4.04
CA ILE A 212 -11.14 -16.00 -4.91
C ILE A 212 -12.63 -15.60 -4.93
N ASP A 213 -13.25 -15.47 -3.76
CA ASP A 213 -14.67 -15.14 -3.61
C ASP A 213 -15.02 -13.79 -4.23
N SER A 214 -14.11 -12.82 -4.16
CA SER A 214 -14.30 -11.49 -4.74
C SER A 214 -14.06 -11.44 -6.26
N HIS A 215 -13.52 -12.48 -6.87
CA HIS A 215 -13.18 -12.51 -8.30
C HIS A 215 -13.98 -13.53 -9.11
N GLU A 216 -14.62 -14.51 -8.46
CA GLU A 216 -15.57 -15.40 -9.10
C GLU A 216 -16.75 -14.61 -9.72
N GLY A 217 -17.13 -15.00 -10.93
CA GLY A 217 -18.19 -14.37 -11.72
C GLY A 217 -17.82 -13.03 -12.37
N LYS A 218 -16.61 -12.48 -12.14
CA LYS A 218 -16.20 -11.20 -12.71
C LYS A 218 -15.52 -11.34 -14.07
N ILE A 219 -15.76 -10.35 -14.92
CA ILE A 219 -15.15 -10.23 -16.25
C ILE A 219 -14.03 -9.19 -16.16
N TYR A 220 -12.86 -9.55 -16.69
CA TYR A 220 -11.71 -8.67 -16.79
C TYR A 220 -11.12 -8.75 -18.19
N ASP A 221 -10.95 -7.60 -18.82
CA ASP A 221 -10.14 -7.37 -20.02
C ASP A 221 -9.29 -6.15 -19.68
N ILE A 222 -8.14 -6.40 -19.06
CA ILE A 222 -7.36 -5.33 -18.39
C ILE A 222 -6.38 -4.65 -19.35
N ASP A 223 -6.00 -5.31 -20.42
CA ASP A 223 -5.08 -4.79 -21.43
C ASP A 223 -5.74 -4.46 -22.78
N GLY A 224 -7.02 -4.80 -22.96
CA GLY A 224 -7.78 -4.55 -24.20
C GLY A 224 -7.38 -5.49 -25.35
N ALA A 225 -6.57 -6.51 -25.09
CA ALA A 225 -5.98 -7.36 -26.10
C ALA A 225 -6.78 -8.66 -26.26
N TYR A 226 -7.38 -8.85 -27.44
CA TYR A 226 -8.10 -10.08 -27.80
C TYR A 226 -9.30 -10.43 -26.89
N GLY A 227 -9.88 -9.44 -26.21
CA GLY A 227 -10.99 -9.64 -25.28
C GLY A 227 -10.55 -10.40 -24.03
N VAL A 228 -11.50 -11.01 -23.32
CA VAL A 228 -11.20 -11.74 -22.07
C VAL A 228 -10.38 -12.99 -22.34
N GLN A 229 -9.21 -13.09 -21.73
CA GLN A 229 -8.26 -14.19 -21.80
C GLN A 229 -7.98 -14.77 -20.39
N CYS A 230 -7.35 -15.95 -20.33
CA CYS A 230 -6.97 -16.53 -19.05
C CYS A 230 -5.91 -15.70 -18.30
N VAL A 231 -5.09 -14.96 -19.05
CA VAL A 231 -4.02 -14.13 -18.50
C VAL A 231 -4.55 -12.86 -17.83
N ASP A 232 -5.76 -12.39 -18.17
CA ASP A 232 -6.36 -11.21 -17.54
C ASP A 232 -6.52 -11.36 -16.04
N LEU A 233 -7.01 -12.52 -15.58
CA LEU A 233 -7.20 -12.74 -14.15
C LEU A 233 -5.85 -12.83 -13.41
N PHE A 234 -4.80 -13.37 -14.06
CA PHE A 234 -3.44 -13.32 -13.54
C PHE A 234 -2.92 -11.88 -13.44
N LYS A 235 -3.15 -11.05 -14.46
CA LYS A 235 -2.77 -9.64 -14.47
C LYS A 235 -3.54 -8.82 -13.43
N ILE A 236 -4.80 -9.17 -13.17
CA ILE A 236 -5.58 -8.60 -12.05
C ILE A 236 -4.94 -8.99 -10.72
N PHE A 237 -4.54 -10.25 -10.53
CA PHE A 237 -3.82 -10.64 -9.31
C PHE A 237 -2.51 -9.85 -9.14
N LEU A 238 -1.72 -9.69 -10.22
CA LEU A 238 -0.52 -8.85 -10.22
C LEU A 238 -0.84 -7.41 -9.81
N LYS A 239 -1.89 -6.80 -10.37
CA LYS A 239 -2.36 -5.46 -9.99
C LYS A 239 -2.71 -5.41 -8.51
N ASP A 240 -3.45 -6.39 -8.01
CA ASP A 240 -3.93 -6.42 -6.64
C ASP A 240 -2.81 -6.55 -5.62
N ILE A 241 -1.74 -7.29 -5.92
CA ILE A 241 -0.56 -7.42 -5.06
C ILE A 241 0.42 -6.24 -5.19
N GLY A 242 0.10 -5.23 -6.02
CA GLY A 242 0.95 -4.08 -6.24
C GLY A 242 2.18 -4.37 -7.11
N TYR A 243 2.07 -5.31 -8.05
CA TYR A 243 3.07 -5.47 -9.10
C TYR A 243 3.04 -4.22 -10.00
N PRO A 244 4.20 -3.62 -10.33
CA PRO A 244 4.22 -2.27 -10.91
C PRO A 244 3.82 -2.21 -12.39
N ALA A 245 3.94 -3.31 -13.13
CA ALA A 245 3.59 -3.38 -14.56
C ALA A 245 2.62 -4.53 -14.86
N PRO A 246 1.43 -4.57 -14.25
CA PRO A 246 0.56 -5.74 -14.30
C PRO A 246 -0.01 -6.04 -15.69
N THR A 247 -0.03 -5.06 -16.60
CA THR A 247 -0.55 -5.21 -17.96
C THR A 247 0.52 -5.49 -19.00
N GLU A 248 1.80 -5.55 -18.62
CA GLU A 248 2.89 -5.71 -19.57
C GLU A 248 2.72 -6.96 -20.45
N PRO A 249 3.16 -6.92 -21.72
CA PRO A 249 3.17 -8.11 -22.57
C PRO A 249 3.99 -9.23 -21.93
N LEU A 250 3.47 -10.47 -21.99
CA LEU A 250 4.16 -11.63 -21.41
C LEU A 250 5.50 -11.96 -22.10
N GLY A 251 5.71 -11.43 -23.32
CA GLY A 251 6.85 -11.73 -24.17
C GLY A 251 6.63 -13.00 -25.01
N GLY A 252 7.62 -13.35 -25.83
CA GLY A 252 7.57 -14.54 -26.68
C GLY A 252 6.36 -14.57 -27.61
N ASP A 253 5.58 -15.66 -27.56
CA ASP A 253 4.36 -15.87 -28.34
C ASP A 253 3.08 -15.33 -27.65
N GLY A 254 3.21 -14.68 -26.49
CA GLY A 254 2.10 -14.04 -25.77
C GLY A 254 1.17 -15.01 -25.01
N TYR A 255 1.41 -16.32 -25.09
CA TYR A 255 0.58 -17.32 -24.43
C TYR A 255 0.92 -17.49 -22.93
N ALA A 256 0.01 -18.06 -22.15
CA ALA A 256 0.10 -18.15 -20.69
C ALA A 256 1.36 -18.89 -20.20
N HIS A 257 1.92 -19.84 -20.98
CA HIS A 257 3.17 -20.51 -20.61
C HIS A 257 4.37 -19.56 -20.47
N GLN A 258 4.31 -18.36 -21.06
CA GLN A 258 5.39 -17.38 -20.97
C GLN A 258 5.52 -16.84 -19.54
N ILE A 259 4.44 -16.90 -18.75
CA ILE A 259 4.46 -16.63 -17.31
C ILE A 259 5.47 -17.55 -16.63
N TRP A 260 5.47 -18.84 -16.96
CA TRP A 260 6.41 -19.79 -16.37
C TRP A 260 7.82 -19.58 -16.91
N TYR A 261 8.01 -19.45 -18.23
CA TYR A 261 9.35 -19.30 -18.79
C TYR A 261 10.04 -17.98 -18.35
N GLY A 262 9.27 -16.90 -18.22
CA GLY A 262 9.73 -15.60 -17.73
C GLY A 262 9.67 -15.42 -16.21
N ARG A 263 9.29 -16.45 -15.44
CA ARG A 263 8.89 -16.32 -14.01
C ARG A 263 9.90 -15.63 -13.10
N GLN A 264 11.19 -15.63 -13.44
CA GLN A 264 12.23 -15.00 -12.63
C GLN A 264 11.95 -13.53 -12.34
N LYS A 265 11.29 -12.79 -13.25
CA LYS A 265 10.89 -11.39 -13.00
C LYS A 265 9.84 -11.24 -11.88
N TYR A 266 9.15 -12.31 -11.52
CA TYR A 266 8.17 -12.36 -10.44
C TYR A 266 8.73 -12.93 -9.13
N SER A 267 10.01 -13.32 -9.09
CA SER A 267 10.65 -13.99 -7.94
C SER A 267 10.55 -13.21 -6.63
N LYS A 268 10.47 -11.87 -6.69
CA LYS A 268 10.21 -11.02 -5.53
C LYS A 268 8.87 -11.31 -4.85
N TYR A 269 7.83 -11.61 -5.64
CA TYR A 269 6.46 -11.78 -5.18
C TYR A 269 6.06 -13.24 -4.99
N PHE A 270 6.70 -14.18 -5.71
CA PHE A 270 6.27 -15.57 -5.75
C PHE A 270 7.41 -16.56 -5.49
N ASP A 271 7.09 -17.65 -4.80
CA ASP A 271 7.85 -18.89 -4.84
C ASP A 271 7.42 -19.72 -6.05
N PHE A 272 8.35 -20.47 -6.66
CA PHE A 272 8.05 -21.34 -7.79
C PHE A 272 7.89 -22.79 -7.32
N VAL A 273 6.71 -23.36 -7.53
CA VAL A 273 6.29 -24.65 -6.97
C VAL A 273 6.07 -25.66 -8.10
N THR A 274 6.65 -26.85 -7.98
CA THR A 274 6.38 -28.00 -8.87
C THR A 274 5.79 -29.20 -8.12
N GLY A 275 5.61 -29.06 -6.81
CA GLY A 275 5.07 -30.10 -5.93
C GLY A 275 3.61 -29.88 -5.57
N LYS A 276 3.23 -30.30 -4.35
CA LYS A 276 1.85 -30.20 -3.86
C LYS A 276 1.36 -28.75 -3.85
N LEU A 277 0.23 -28.54 -4.51
CA LEU A 277 -0.45 -27.25 -4.57
C LEU A 277 -1.12 -26.90 -3.24
N LYS A 278 -1.22 -25.60 -2.99
CA LYS A 278 -1.99 -24.99 -1.90
C LYS A 278 -2.99 -24.02 -2.52
N LYS A 279 -4.11 -23.81 -1.83
CA LYS A 279 -5.12 -22.82 -2.25
C LYS A 279 -4.44 -21.47 -2.50
N GLY A 280 -4.74 -20.84 -3.64
CA GLY A 280 -4.13 -19.60 -4.09
C GLY A 280 -2.93 -19.78 -5.03
N ASP A 281 -2.35 -20.99 -5.14
CA ASP A 281 -1.28 -21.24 -6.09
C ASP A 281 -1.78 -21.04 -7.53
N ILE A 282 -1.03 -20.26 -8.32
CA ILE A 282 -1.39 -19.95 -9.70
C ILE A 282 -0.68 -20.96 -10.61
N LEU A 283 -1.41 -21.96 -11.11
CA LEU A 283 -0.86 -23.04 -11.92
C LEU A 283 -0.81 -22.65 -13.40
N ILE A 284 0.26 -23.05 -14.09
CA ILE A 284 0.49 -22.76 -15.51
C ILE A 284 0.60 -24.06 -16.31
N TRP A 285 -0.14 -24.13 -17.42
CA TRP A 285 -0.10 -25.24 -18.37
C TRP A 285 0.61 -24.83 -19.66
N PRO A 286 1.40 -25.74 -20.27
CA PRO A 286 2.07 -25.47 -21.54
C PRO A 286 1.11 -25.55 -22.73
N LYS A 287 1.49 -24.94 -23.85
CA LYS A 287 0.86 -25.24 -25.14
C LYS A 287 1.02 -26.73 -25.47
N GLY A 288 -0.03 -27.34 -26.02
CA GLY A 288 -0.11 -28.78 -26.29
C GLY A 288 -0.62 -29.62 -25.11
N HIS A 289 -1.03 -29.01 -24.01
CA HIS A 289 -1.68 -29.74 -22.91
C HIS A 289 -3.05 -30.29 -23.33
N HIS A 290 -3.35 -31.53 -22.95
CA HIS A 290 -4.55 -32.28 -23.38
C HIS A 290 -5.90 -31.59 -23.04
N GLU A 291 -5.98 -30.85 -21.94
CA GLU A 291 -7.18 -30.07 -21.56
C GLU A 291 -7.02 -28.56 -21.81
N CYS A 292 -5.79 -28.10 -22.10
CA CYS A 292 -5.45 -26.69 -22.27
C CYS A 292 -4.54 -26.52 -23.50
N PRO A 293 -5.02 -26.82 -24.72
CA PRO A 293 -4.16 -26.99 -25.89
C PRO A 293 -3.39 -25.71 -26.26
N ASP A 294 -3.95 -24.53 -25.95
CA ASP A 294 -3.33 -23.23 -26.23
C ASP A 294 -2.53 -22.66 -25.06
N SER A 295 -2.16 -23.48 -24.06
CA SER A 295 -1.68 -23.07 -22.73
C SER A 295 -2.77 -22.44 -21.87
N HIS A 296 -2.55 -22.39 -20.55
CA HIS A 296 -3.51 -21.80 -19.63
C HIS A 296 -2.86 -21.35 -18.32
N VAL A 297 -3.52 -20.48 -17.59
CA VAL A 297 -3.17 -20.08 -16.23
C VAL A 297 -4.45 -19.94 -15.40
N ALA A 298 -4.46 -20.52 -14.19
CA ALA A 298 -5.60 -20.44 -13.29
C ALA A 298 -5.17 -20.65 -11.83
N MET A 299 -5.94 -20.12 -10.89
CA MET A 299 -5.65 -20.17 -9.45
C MET A 299 -6.28 -21.39 -8.81
N PHE A 300 -5.47 -22.22 -8.14
CA PHE A 300 -5.90 -23.44 -7.47
C PHE A 300 -6.77 -23.11 -6.25
N VAL A 301 -7.98 -23.66 -6.20
CA VAL A 301 -8.93 -23.53 -5.10
C VAL A 301 -8.84 -24.74 -4.15
N GLY A 302 -8.68 -25.94 -4.70
CA GLY A 302 -8.59 -27.17 -3.92
C GLY A 302 -8.57 -28.42 -4.79
N ASP A 303 -8.36 -29.57 -4.18
CA ASP A 303 -8.36 -30.84 -4.88
C ASP A 303 -9.74 -31.14 -5.46
N SER A 304 -9.79 -31.67 -6.69
CA SER A 304 -11.05 -32.09 -7.29
C SER A 304 -11.62 -33.31 -6.55
N PRO A 305 -12.93 -33.36 -6.28
CA PRO A 305 -13.59 -34.53 -5.72
C PRO A 305 -13.54 -35.76 -6.65
N ARG A 306 -13.19 -35.57 -7.94
CA ARG A 306 -12.99 -36.68 -8.89
C ARG A 306 -11.68 -37.43 -8.67
N GLY A 307 -10.74 -36.87 -7.90
CA GLY A 307 -9.41 -37.44 -7.70
C GLY A 307 -8.54 -37.43 -8.96
N GLY A 308 -7.44 -38.19 -8.94
CA GLY A 308 -6.60 -38.41 -10.13
C GLY A 308 -5.66 -37.26 -10.49
N ASN A 309 -5.08 -36.56 -9.51
CA ASN A 309 -4.20 -35.40 -9.70
C ASN A 309 -4.89 -34.25 -10.47
N ARG A 310 -6.11 -33.91 -10.02
CA ARG A 310 -6.95 -32.85 -10.58
C ARG A 310 -7.27 -31.82 -9.51
N GLY A 311 -7.47 -30.58 -9.93
CA GLY A 311 -7.82 -29.47 -9.06
C GLY A 311 -9.07 -28.74 -9.54
N ILE A 312 -9.72 -28.05 -8.62
CA ILE A 312 -10.67 -26.98 -8.92
C ILE A 312 -9.87 -25.68 -9.02
N PHE A 313 -10.03 -24.96 -10.13
CA PHE A 313 -9.30 -23.73 -10.42
C PHE A 313 -10.25 -22.58 -10.74
N LEU A 314 -9.97 -21.41 -10.16
CA LEU A 314 -10.56 -20.15 -10.59
C LEU A 314 -9.73 -19.56 -11.73
N GLY A 315 -10.35 -19.31 -12.88
CA GLY A 315 -9.71 -18.63 -14.00
C GLY A 315 -10.73 -18.06 -14.97
N ALA A 316 -10.27 -17.16 -15.83
CA ALA A 316 -11.07 -16.57 -16.90
C ALA A 316 -10.83 -17.33 -18.21
N ASN A 317 -11.75 -17.21 -19.17
CA ASN A 317 -11.68 -17.92 -20.45
C ASN A 317 -11.51 -19.45 -20.28
N GLN A 318 -12.17 -20.01 -19.25
CA GLN A 318 -12.34 -21.44 -19.02
C GLN A 318 -13.84 -21.77 -18.96
N GLY A 319 -14.25 -22.88 -19.58
CA GLY A 319 -15.66 -23.26 -19.76
C GLY A 319 -16.26 -22.82 -21.10
N TYR A 320 -16.07 -21.56 -21.51
CA TYR A 320 -16.39 -21.06 -22.85
C TYR A 320 -15.51 -19.84 -23.20
N ALA A 321 -15.43 -19.50 -24.49
CA ALA A 321 -14.59 -18.40 -24.95
C ALA A 321 -15.01 -17.07 -24.32
N HIS A 322 -14.04 -16.32 -23.81
CA HIS A 322 -14.22 -15.04 -23.12
C HIS A 322 -15.09 -15.09 -21.85
N SER A 323 -15.15 -16.25 -21.19
CA SER A 323 -15.90 -16.41 -19.95
C SER A 323 -15.31 -15.60 -18.77
N PRO A 324 -16.16 -15.18 -17.80
CA PRO A 324 -15.69 -14.60 -16.54
C PRO A 324 -14.80 -15.57 -15.75
N GLY A 325 -14.24 -15.07 -14.65
CA GLY A 325 -13.64 -15.91 -13.62
C GLY A 325 -14.63 -16.98 -13.13
N VAL A 326 -14.41 -18.25 -13.45
CA VAL A 326 -15.28 -19.35 -13.03
C VAL A 326 -14.46 -20.49 -12.46
N LEU A 327 -15.09 -21.34 -11.67
CA LEU A 327 -14.45 -22.56 -11.16
C LEU A 327 -14.53 -23.68 -12.20
N THR A 328 -13.41 -24.31 -12.52
CA THR A 328 -13.35 -25.44 -13.45
C THR A 328 -12.42 -26.52 -12.92
N ASP A 329 -12.80 -27.77 -13.15
CA ASP A 329 -12.01 -28.95 -12.83
C ASP A 329 -11.01 -29.23 -13.96
N ILE A 330 -9.71 -29.10 -13.68
CA ILE A 330 -8.63 -29.24 -14.67
C ILE A 330 -7.57 -30.23 -14.15
N SER A 331 -7.01 -31.04 -15.05
CA SER A 331 -5.89 -31.93 -14.75
C SER A 331 -4.63 -31.15 -14.39
N CYS A 332 -3.99 -31.49 -13.27
CA CYS A 332 -2.68 -30.93 -12.91
C CYS A 332 -1.53 -31.63 -13.66
N SER A 333 -1.80 -32.78 -14.27
CA SER A 333 -0.79 -33.61 -14.92
C SER A 333 -0.28 -32.98 -16.22
N GLY A 334 1.03 -32.79 -16.34
CA GLY A 334 1.62 -32.12 -17.50
C GLY A 334 1.60 -30.59 -17.42
N SER A 335 1.21 -30.01 -16.28
CA SER A 335 1.45 -28.60 -15.98
C SER A 335 2.96 -28.30 -15.86
N LEU A 336 3.34 -27.04 -16.07
CA LEU A 336 4.74 -26.60 -15.93
C LEU A 336 5.13 -26.41 -14.47
N GLY A 337 4.18 -25.96 -13.65
CA GLY A 337 4.34 -25.62 -12.24
C GLY A 337 3.49 -24.41 -11.88
N ALA A 338 3.56 -23.99 -10.62
CA ALA A 338 2.74 -22.92 -10.06
C ALA A 338 3.58 -21.79 -9.45
N LEU A 339 3.01 -20.58 -9.46
CA LEU A 339 3.50 -19.44 -8.69
C LEU A 339 2.73 -19.37 -7.36
N ARG A 340 3.43 -19.41 -6.23
CA ARG A 340 2.86 -19.25 -4.89
C ARG A 340 3.18 -17.87 -4.36
N TYR A 341 2.16 -17.03 -4.18
CA TYR A 341 2.37 -15.68 -3.68
C TYR A 341 2.88 -15.70 -2.24
N LYS A 342 3.99 -15.00 -1.99
CA LYS A 342 4.68 -14.95 -0.70
C LYS A 342 3.90 -14.14 0.36
N GLY A 343 2.98 -13.28 -0.06
CA GLY A 343 2.15 -12.45 0.83
C GLY A 343 0.80 -13.07 1.22
N PHE A 344 0.55 -14.35 0.97
CA PHE A 344 -0.67 -15.00 1.42
C PHE A 344 -0.74 -15.10 2.95
N THR A 345 -1.91 -14.86 3.52
CA THR A 345 -2.19 -14.97 4.96
C THR A 345 -3.57 -15.54 5.21
N ASP A 346 -3.75 -16.22 6.35
CA ASP A 346 -5.07 -16.67 6.81
C ASP A 346 -5.87 -15.54 7.48
N LYS A 347 -5.24 -14.38 7.73
CA LYS A 347 -5.91 -13.20 8.26
C LYS A 347 -6.86 -12.63 7.19
N SER A 348 -8.12 -12.45 7.55
CA SER A 348 -9.11 -11.76 6.72
C SER A 348 -8.66 -10.30 6.48
N SER A 349 -8.92 -9.77 5.28
CA SER A 349 -8.71 -8.36 4.89
C SER A 349 -9.65 -7.38 5.61
N THR A 350 -10.38 -7.84 6.62
CA THR A 350 -10.96 -6.97 7.64
C THR A 350 -9.84 -6.23 8.38
N GLN A 351 -9.41 -5.12 7.77
CA GLN A 351 -8.65 -4.05 8.39
C GLN A 351 -9.16 -3.80 9.82
N PRO A 352 -8.29 -3.82 10.84
CA PRO A 352 -8.68 -3.49 12.21
C PRO A 352 -8.84 -1.97 12.36
N ALA A 353 -9.88 -1.40 11.73
CA ALA A 353 -10.40 -0.06 12.00
C ALA A 353 -11.85 0.06 11.50
N ASN A 354 -12.75 -0.84 11.91
CA ASN A 354 -14.18 -0.77 11.53
C ASN A 354 -15.12 -1.26 12.63
N LYS A 355 -14.70 -1.24 13.90
CA LYS A 355 -15.65 -1.45 15.00
C LYS A 355 -16.24 -0.09 15.39
N PRO A 356 -17.58 0.06 15.36
CA PRO A 356 -18.24 1.19 15.98
C PRO A 356 -17.71 1.41 17.40
N ILE A 357 -17.26 2.62 17.70
CA ILE A 357 -16.81 3.03 19.03
C ILE A 357 -17.97 3.73 19.70
N ALA A 358 -18.27 3.36 20.94
CA ALA A 358 -19.34 3.99 21.71
C ALA A 358 -19.05 5.50 21.86
N GLU A 359 -20.00 6.33 21.43
CA GLU A 359 -19.97 7.78 21.56
C GLU A 359 -21.42 8.26 21.54
N ASN A 360 -21.87 8.88 22.63
CA ASN A 360 -23.24 9.35 22.74
C ASN A 360 -23.29 10.83 22.37
N GLY A 361 -24.19 11.20 21.47
CA GLY A 361 -24.34 12.59 21.09
C GLY A 361 -25.59 12.88 20.29
N THR A 362 -25.72 14.14 19.90
CA THR A 362 -26.74 14.61 18.97
C THR A 362 -26.05 15.38 17.87
N VAL A 363 -26.37 15.05 16.62
CA VAL A 363 -25.96 15.81 15.45
C VAL A 363 -27.11 16.67 14.96
N ARG A 364 -26.82 17.88 14.48
CA ARG A 364 -27.77 18.80 13.85
C ARG A 364 -27.26 19.22 12.47
N VAL A 365 -28.01 19.00 11.41
CA VAL A 365 -27.55 19.31 10.05
C VAL A 365 -27.40 20.82 9.84
N LEU A 366 -26.24 21.22 9.34
CA LEU A 366 -25.92 22.62 9.07
C LEU A 366 -26.62 23.15 7.82
N LYS A 367 -26.62 24.47 7.67
CA LYS A 367 -27.29 25.16 6.57
C LYS A 367 -26.76 24.73 5.20
N GLY A 368 -27.68 24.45 4.28
CA GLY A 368 -27.35 24.06 2.89
C GLY A 368 -26.93 22.60 2.70
N HIS A 369 -27.06 21.74 3.72
CA HIS A 369 -26.72 20.32 3.62
C HIS A 369 -27.95 19.42 3.66
N GLU A 370 -27.88 18.33 2.88
CA GLU A 370 -28.80 17.19 2.93
C GLU A 370 -27.96 15.92 2.95
N ILE A 371 -28.24 15.03 3.92
CA ILE A 371 -27.40 13.86 4.20
C ILE A 371 -28.25 12.60 4.21
N ASN A 372 -27.85 11.60 3.43
CA ASN A 372 -28.52 10.31 3.36
C ASN A 372 -28.33 9.50 4.66
N LEU A 373 -29.44 8.95 5.17
CA LEU A 373 -29.46 7.92 6.20
C LEU A 373 -29.40 6.53 5.55
N ARG A 374 -28.45 5.69 5.96
CA ARG A 374 -28.26 4.36 5.38
C ARG A 374 -28.45 3.26 6.41
N ALA A 375 -29.17 2.20 6.04
CA ALA A 375 -29.37 1.05 6.91
C ALA A 375 -28.26 0.01 6.76
N GLY A 376 -27.74 -0.50 7.88
CA GLY A 376 -26.82 -1.64 7.90
C GLY A 376 -25.38 -1.33 7.48
N GLY A 377 -25.04 -0.06 7.23
CA GLY A 377 -23.65 0.37 7.03
C GLY A 377 -23.46 1.54 6.06
N PRO A 378 -22.20 2.00 5.87
CA PRO A 378 -21.82 3.09 4.98
C PRO A 378 -22.25 2.93 3.51
N LYS A 379 -22.31 1.68 3.01
CA LYS A 379 -22.77 1.34 1.65
C LYS A 379 -24.21 0.80 1.63
N GLY A 380 -24.90 0.87 2.77
CA GLY A 380 -26.26 0.38 2.93
C GLY A 380 -27.28 1.15 2.08
N ARG A 381 -28.47 0.57 1.92
CA ARG A 381 -29.60 1.21 1.22
C ARG A 381 -29.95 2.53 1.91
N VAL A 382 -30.18 3.58 1.12
CA VAL A 382 -30.72 4.85 1.63
C VAL A 382 -32.15 4.60 2.09
N VAL A 383 -32.40 4.84 3.38
CA VAL A 383 -33.71 4.63 4.02
C VAL A 383 -34.35 5.94 4.47
N GLY A 384 -33.61 7.05 4.39
CA GLY A 384 -34.10 8.39 4.71
C GLY A 384 -33.04 9.44 4.40
N GLN A 385 -33.38 10.70 4.66
CA GLN A 385 -32.48 11.85 4.53
C GLN A 385 -32.73 12.81 5.68
N LEU A 386 -31.66 13.44 6.17
CA LEU A 386 -31.73 14.58 7.09
C LEU A 386 -31.39 15.85 6.32
N LYS A 387 -32.19 16.89 6.50
CA LYS A 387 -32.04 18.21 5.87
C LYS A 387 -31.58 19.23 6.90
N GLU A 388 -31.20 20.41 6.41
CA GLU A 388 -30.87 21.57 7.25
C GLU A 388 -31.79 21.71 8.47
N GLY A 389 -31.19 21.72 9.66
CA GLY A 389 -31.88 21.88 10.93
C GLY A 389 -32.39 20.60 11.59
N ASP A 390 -32.44 19.47 10.87
CA ASP A 390 -32.82 18.17 11.43
C ASP A 390 -31.77 17.67 12.43
N GLU A 391 -32.23 16.91 13.43
CA GLU A 391 -31.40 16.36 14.50
C GLU A 391 -31.47 14.83 14.57
N LEU A 392 -30.34 14.19 14.91
CA LEU A 392 -30.25 12.75 15.14
C LEU A 392 -29.39 12.46 16.37
N THR A 393 -29.94 11.68 17.30
CA THR A 393 -29.18 11.12 18.42
C THR A 393 -28.47 9.84 17.99
N TYR A 394 -27.22 9.67 18.40
CA TYR A 394 -26.40 8.50 18.06
C TYR A 394 -25.68 7.94 19.29
N ASP A 395 -25.33 6.67 19.22
CA ASP A 395 -24.73 5.90 20.30
C ASP A 395 -23.33 5.35 19.96
N HIS A 396 -22.96 5.35 18.67
CA HIS A 396 -21.60 5.02 18.23
C HIS A 396 -21.11 5.92 17.10
N LYS A 397 -19.79 5.93 16.88
CA LYS A 397 -19.14 6.50 15.69
C LYS A 397 -18.22 5.48 15.01
N VAL A 398 -17.94 5.70 13.73
CA VAL A 398 -16.91 4.97 12.98
C VAL A 398 -16.32 5.85 11.89
N VAL A 399 -15.02 5.74 11.62
CA VAL A 399 -14.36 6.43 10.50
C VAL A 399 -13.99 5.39 9.46
N THR A 400 -14.54 5.53 8.27
CA THR A 400 -14.38 4.54 7.20
C THR A 400 -14.76 5.15 5.86
N ASN A 401 -14.27 4.59 4.75
CA ASN A 401 -14.55 5.10 3.40
C ASN A 401 -14.34 6.63 3.26
N GLY A 402 -13.31 7.17 3.92
CA GLY A 402 -13.01 8.60 3.88
C GLY A 402 -14.11 9.49 4.47
N HIS A 403 -14.90 8.99 5.44
CA HIS A 403 -15.88 9.76 6.19
C HIS A 403 -15.95 9.35 7.67
N ARG A 404 -16.32 10.28 8.56
CA ARG A 404 -16.84 9.95 9.90
C ARG A 404 -18.33 9.70 9.80
N TYR A 405 -18.77 8.57 10.33
CA TYR A 405 -20.17 8.21 10.48
C TYR A 405 -20.56 8.27 11.95
N VAL A 406 -21.78 8.75 12.21
CA VAL A 406 -22.49 8.52 13.46
C VAL A 406 -23.54 7.44 13.26
N ILE A 407 -23.75 6.63 14.30
CA ILE A 407 -24.59 5.43 14.26
C ILE A 407 -25.68 5.55 15.31
N SER A 408 -26.93 5.49 14.86
CA SER A 408 -28.13 5.45 15.70
C SER A 408 -28.80 4.10 15.52
N GLY A 409 -28.59 3.19 16.47
CA GLY A 409 -28.97 1.78 16.30
C GLY A 409 -28.29 1.13 15.09
N SER A 410 -29.02 0.90 14.00
CA SER A 410 -28.51 0.30 12.76
C SER A 410 -28.34 1.29 11.60
N LEU A 411 -28.54 2.58 11.86
CA LEU A 411 -28.58 3.65 10.87
C LEU A 411 -27.27 4.44 10.87
N TYR A 412 -26.70 4.65 9.70
CA TYR A 412 -25.43 5.31 9.48
C TYR A 412 -25.65 6.65 8.78
N LEU A 413 -25.03 7.71 9.32
CA LEU A 413 -25.05 9.06 8.78
C LEU A 413 -23.61 9.57 8.61
N ALA A 414 -23.19 9.86 7.37
CA ALA A 414 -21.89 10.46 7.10
C ALA A 414 -21.91 11.94 7.46
N ILE A 415 -21.05 12.38 8.37
CA ILE A 415 -21.09 13.76 8.90
C ILE A 415 -19.93 14.65 8.42
N THR A 416 -18.92 14.06 7.75
CA THR A 416 -17.68 14.74 7.31
C THR A 416 -16.76 13.75 6.59
N PRO A 417 -15.78 14.19 5.79
CA PRO A 417 -14.69 13.33 5.29
C PRO A 417 -13.68 12.85 6.37
N THR A 418 -13.48 13.57 7.47
CA THR A 418 -12.46 13.23 8.49
C THR A 418 -12.94 13.54 9.91
N GLU A 419 -12.26 13.04 10.96
CA GLU A 419 -12.62 13.40 12.35
C GLU A 419 -12.39 14.87 12.71
N LYS A 420 -11.67 15.64 11.88
CA LYS A 420 -11.42 17.05 12.13
C LYS A 420 -12.68 17.87 11.83
N ARG A 421 -13.06 18.78 12.74
CA ARG A 421 -14.33 19.54 12.72
C ARG A 421 -14.46 20.58 11.60
N GLU A 422 -13.42 20.73 10.80
CA GLU A 422 -13.21 21.90 9.94
C GLU A 422 -14.11 21.93 8.69
N ASN A 423 -14.83 20.85 8.39
CA ASN A 423 -15.70 20.74 7.21
C ASN A 423 -16.94 19.86 7.47
N TRP A 424 -17.47 19.88 8.69
CA TRP A 424 -18.61 19.03 9.04
C TRP A 424 -19.88 19.54 8.41
N TRP A 425 -20.73 18.63 7.96
CA TRP A 425 -22.07 18.94 7.45
C TRP A 425 -23.11 19.07 8.58
N VAL A 426 -22.68 18.84 9.82
CA VAL A 426 -23.51 18.85 11.02
C VAL A 426 -22.76 19.56 12.17
N ASP A 427 -23.50 20.18 13.08
CA ASP A 427 -23.03 20.51 14.42
C ASP A 427 -23.21 19.28 15.33
N VAL A 428 -22.27 19.03 16.24
CA VAL A 428 -22.30 17.85 17.12
C VAL A 428 -22.13 18.23 18.57
N LYS A 429 -23.10 17.82 19.37
CA LYS A 429 -23.09 17.93 20.82
C LYS A 429 -22.90 16.54 21.42
N THR A 430 -21.66 16.22 21.78
CA THR A 430 -21.33 15.01 22.54
C THR A 430 -21.75 15.19 24.00
N ARG A 431 -22.29 14.13 24.62
CA ARG A 431 -22.62 14.12 26.06
C ARG A 431 -21.55 13.44 26.89
#